data_AF-A0A0G1K4S5-F1
#
_entry.id   AF-A0A0G1K4S5-F1
#
_cell.length_a   1.000
_cell.length_b   1.000
_cell.length_c   1.000
_cell.angle_alpha   90.00
_cell.angle_beta   90.00
_cell.angle_gamma   90.00
#
_symmetry.space_group_name_H-M   'P 1'
#
loop_
_entity.id
_entity.type
_entity.pdbx_description
1 polymer ?
#
loop_
_entity_poly.entity_id
_entity_poly.type
_entity_poly.pdbx_seq_one_letter_code
_entity_poly.pdbx_strand_id
1 'polypeptide(L)' 'GKKLTYKHRIIEVFLHNTLHIPKDKIHAEAERLEHAFSDDVIKRLATFLGNPTNDPHGSIIPKVTDWNSNKQK' A
#
# COMPACT_ATOMS: atom_id res chain seq x y z
N GLY A 1 12.00 1.97 -2.24
CA GLY A 1 12.55 1.08 -1.18
C GLY A 1 11.46 0.17 -0.65
N LYS A 2 11.79 -0.93 0.07
CA LYS A 2 10.81 -1.97 0.49
C LYS A 2 9.54 -1.41 1.15
N LYS A 3 9.69 -0.41 2.01
CA LYS A 3 8.56 0.29 2.66
C LYS A 3 7.66 1.03 1.67
N LEU A 4 8.22 1.79 0.74
CA LEU A 4 7.44 2.52 -0.26
C LEU A 4 6.68 1.54 -1.18
N THR A 5 7.34 0.47 -1.62
CA THR A 5 6.70 -0.60 -2.41
C THR A 5 5.58 -1.29 -1.64
N TYR A 6 5.73 -1.49 -0.31
CA TYR A 6 4.63 -2.01 0.51
C TYR A 6 3.44 -1.04 0.52
N LYS A 7 3.68 0.26 0.75
CA LYS A 7 2.63 1.28 0.74
C LYS A 7 1.91 1.31 -0.61
N HIS A 8 2.66 1.34 -1.71
CA HIS A 8 2.14 1.28 -3.08
C HIS A 8 1.14 0.14 -3.24
N ARG A 9 1.59 -1.09 -2.94
CA ARG A 9 0.79 -2.29 -3.17
C ARG A 9 -0.43 -2.38 -2.28
N ILE A 10 -0.33 -1.96 -1.02
CA ILE A 10 -1.50 -1.89 -0.12
C ILE A 10 -2.53 -0.88 -0.65
N ILE A 11 -2.08 0.26 -1.18
CA ILE A 11 -2.98 1.26 -1.78
C ILE A 11 -3.62 0.70 -3.05
N GLU A 12 -2.87 0.05 -3.95
CA GLU A 12 -3.42 -0.59 -5.14
C GLU A 12 -4.51 -1.62 -4.79
N VAL A 13 -4.29 -2.45 -3.77
CA VAL A 13 -5.29 -3.41 -3.30
C VAL A 13 -6.56 -2.68 -2.80
N PHE A 14 -6.42 -1.60 -2.04
CA PHE A 14 -7.58 -0.81 -1.59
C PHE A 14 -8.36 -0.20 -2.75
N LEU A 15 -7.67 0.50 -3.65
CA LEU A 15 -8.28 1.19 -4.79
C LEU A 15 -9.03 0.20 -5.69
N HIS A 16 -8.44 -0.98 -5.94
CA HIS A 16 -9.08 -2.00 -6.77
C HIS A 16 -10.18 -2.75 -6.03
N ASN A 17 -9.90 -3.33 -4.86
CA ASN A 17 -10.84 -4.26 -4.20
C ASN A 17 -11.97 -3.55 -3.46
N THR A 18 -11.74 -2.34 -2.95
CA THR A 18 -12.76 -1.59 -2.20
C THR A 18 -13.47 -0.58 -3.09
N LEU A 19 -12.73 0.16 -3.92
CA LEU A 19 -13.31 1.22 -4.75
C LEU A 19 -13.60 0.77 -6.19
N HIS A 20 -13.29 -0.48 -6.55
CA HIS A 20 -13.55 -1.06 -7.87
C HIS A 20 -12.91 -0.28 -9.02
N ILE A 21 -11.77 0.38 -8.76
CA ILE A 21 -11.02 1.10 -9.80
C ILE A 21 -10.29 0.08 -10.69
N PRO A 22 -10.36 0.22 -12.03
CA PRO A 22 -9.67 -0.67 -12.96
C PRO A 22 -8.15 -0.75 -12.73
N LYS A 23 -7.58 -1.94 -12.92
CA LYS A 23 -6.15 -2.22 -12.68
C LYS A 23 -5.21 -1.31 -13.48
N ASP A 24 -5.61 -0.85 -14.66
CA ASP A 24 -4.84 0.08 -15.50
C ASP A 24 -4.80 1.51 -14.94
N LYS A 25 -5.65 1.84 -13.96
CA LYS A 25 -5.79 3.20 -13.40
C LYS A 25 -5.30 3.34 -11.96
N ILE A 26 -5.15 2.24 -11.21
CA ILE A 26 -4.76 2.31 -9.80
C ILE A 26 -3.30 2.74 -9.60
N HIS A 27 -2.41 2.42 -10.53
CA HIS A 27 -0.97 2.65 -10.38
C HIS A 27 -0.62 4.12 -10.15
N ALA A 28 -1.11 5.01 -11.02
CA ALA A 28 -0.83 6.44 -10.94
C ALA A 28 -1.47 7.13 -9.72
N GLU A 29 -2.53 6.54 -9.16
CA GLU A 29 -3.14 7.02 -7.92
C GLU A 29 -2.36 6.51 -6.70
N ALA A 30 -1.94 5.25 -6.71
CA ALA A 30 -1.10 4.65 -5.67
C ALA A 30 0.25 5.37 -5.54
N GLU A 31 0.88 5.75 -6.65
CA GLU A 31 2.13 6.54 -6.67
C GLU A 31 1.98 7.91 -5.99
N ARG A 32 0.82 8.57 -6.13
CA ARG A 32 0.55 9.83 -5.43
C ARG A 32 0.32 9.61 -3.93
N LEU A 33 -0.44 8.57 -3.59
CA LEU A 33 -0.87 8.31 -2.22
C LEU A 33 0.23 7.66 -1.35
N GLU A 34 1.18 6.91 -1.93
CA GLU A 34 2.25 6.24 -1.18
C GLU A 34 3.18 7.20 -0.45
N HIS A 35 3.27 8.44 -0.92
CA HIS A 35 4.01 9.53 -0.28
C HIS A 35 3.15 10.33 0.71
N ALA A 36 1.83 10.38 0.50
CA ALA A 36 0.91 11.15 1.32
C ALA A 36 0.41 10.39 2.57
N PHE A 37 0.15 9.08 2.46
CA PHE A 37 -0.38 8.30 3.58
C PHE A 37 0.70 8.08 4.63
N SER A 38 0.35 8.25 5.92
CA SER A 38 1.25 7.91 7.00
C SER A 38 1.44 6.40 7.12
N ASP A 39 2.46 5.98 7.85
CA ASP A 39 2.69 4.56 8.13
C ASP A 39 1.55 3.93 8.93
N ASP A 40 0.97 4.68 9.88
CA ASP A 40 -0.15 4.21 10.69
C ASP A 40 -1.39 3.93 9.83
N VAL A 41 -1.70 4.85 8.90
CA VAL A 41 -2.80 4.68 7.94
C VAL A 41 -2.58 3.43 7.10
N ILE A 42 -1.38 3.20 6.58
CA ILE A 42 -1.09 2.03 5.75
C ILE A 42 -1.20 0.73 6.54
N LYS A 43 -0.75 0.68 7.79
CA LYS A 43 -0.90 -0.51 8.64
C LYS A 43 -2.37 -0.84 8.90
N ARG A 44 -3.19 0.17 9.19
CA ARG A 44 -4.65 0.02 9.36
C ARG A 44 -5.31 -0.44 8.07
N LEU A 45 -4.89 0.12 6.93
CA LEU A 45 -5.41 -0.26 5.63
C LEU A 45 -5.06 -1.71 5.27
N ALA A 46 -3.82 -2.14 5.51
CA ALA A 46 -3.42 -3.53 5.34
C ALA A 46 -4.27 -4.48 6.20
N THR A 47 -4.53 -4.11 7.45
CA THR A 47 -5.40 -4.89 8.36
C THR A 47 -6.84 -4.94 7.87
N PHE A 48 -7.39 -3.81 7.44
CA PHE A 48 -8.73 -3.70 6.86
C PHE A 48 -8.90 -4.62 5.63
N LEU A 49 -7.85 -4.75 4.83
CA LEU A 49 -7.80 -5.61 3.63
C LEU A 49 -7.50 -7.08 3.94
N GLY A 50 -7.39 -7.48 5.21
CA GLY A 50 -7.09 -8.86 5.59
C GLY A 50 -5.63 -9.28 5.39
N ASN A 51 -4.69 -8.33 5.41
CA ASN A 51 -3.25 -8.54 5.23
C ASN A 51 -2.89 -9.28 3.92
N PRO A 52 -3.19 -8.68 2.75
CA PRO A 52 -2.93 -9.30 1.45
C PRO A 52 -1.44 -9.62 1.24
N THR A 53 -1.16 -10.70 0.50
CA THR A 53 0.20 -11.10 0.12
C THR A 53 0.58 -10.73 -1.30
N ASN A 54 -0.40 -10.37 -2.14
CA ASN A 54 -0.21 -9.99 -3.53
C ASN A 54 -1.03 -8.75 -3.86
N ASP A 55 -0.53 -7.93 -4.79
CA ASP A 55 -1.28 -6.81 -5.36
C ASP A 55 -2.24 -7.27 -6.48
N PRO A 56 -3.12 -6.39 -7.01
CA PRO A 56 -4.04 -6.74 -8.09
C PRO A 56 -3.36 -7.17 -9.41
N HIS A 57 -2.07 -6.85 -9.58
CA HIS A 57 -1.25 -7.27 -10.73
C HIS A 57 -0.57 -8.63 -10.51
N GLY A 58 -0.70 -9.22 -9.32
CA GLY A 58 -0.14 -10.53 -8.96
C GLY A 58 1.25 -10.46 -8.31
N SER A 59 1.84 -9.28 -8.13
CA SER A 59 3.18 -9.16 -7.54
C SER A 59 3.13 -9.29 -6.01
N ILE A 60 4.17 -9.89 -5.42
CA ILE A 60 4.24 -10.18 -3.98
C ILE A 60 4.39 -8.89 -3.17
N ILE A 61 3.55 -8.66 -2.17
CA ILE A 61 3.70 -7.54 -1.22
C ILE A 61 4.91 -7.81 -0.31
N PRO A 62 5.93 -6.93 -0.28
CA PRO A 62 7.16 -7.19 0.46
C PRO A 62 6.91 -7.13 1.98
N LYS A 63 7.46 -8.06 2.76
CA LYS A 63 7.44 -7.93 4.22
C LYS A 63 8.33 -6.76 4.65
N VAL A 64 7.77 -5.87 5.48
CA VAL A 64 8.48 -4.74 6.09
C VAL A 64 8.58 -5.00 7.58
N THR A 65 9.78 -5.30 8.05
CA THR A 65 10.08 -5.50 9.49
C THR A 65 10.42 -4.18 10.18
N ASP A 66 10.95 -3.21 9.43
CA ASP A 66 11.56 -2.00 9.99
C ASP A 66 10.66 -0.78 9.77
N TRP A 67 9.54 -0.73 10.49
CA TRP A 67 8.63 0.42 10.46
C TRP A 67 9.12 1.62 11.27
N ASN A 68 10.05 1.40 12.21
CA ASN A 68 10.49 2.38 13.22
C ASN A 68 11.52 3.39 12.71
N SER A 69 11.25 4.05 11.59
CA SER A 69 11.96 5.27 11.21
C SER A 69 11.14 6.48 11.66
N ASN A 70 11.00 6.65 12.98
CA ASN A 70 10.55 7.92 13.53
C ASN A 70 11.59 9.00 13.17
N LYS A 71 11.32 9.74 12.10
CA LYS A 71 11.68 11.16 12.01
C LYS A 71 10.39 11.96 11.85
N GLN A 72 9.53 11.88 12.86
CA GLN A 72 8.70 13.03 13.21
C GLN A 72 9.62 13.96 14.01
N LYS A 73 10.21 14.93 13.31
CA LYS A 73 10.58 16.21 13.91
C LYS A 73 9.33 17.07 13.94
#